data_AF-A0A951R891-F1
#
_entry.id   AF-A0A951R891-F1
#
_cell.length_a   1.000
_cell.length_b   1.000
_cell.length_c   1.000
_cell.angle_alpha   90.00
_cell.angle_beta   90.00
_cell.angle_gamma   90.00
#
_symmetry.space_group_name_H-M   'P 1'
#
loop_
_entity.id
_entity.type
_entity.pdbx_description
1 polymer ?
#
loop_
_entity_poly.entity_id
_entity_poly.type
_entity_poly.pdbx_seq_one_letter_code
_entity_poly.pdbx_strand_id
1 'polypeptide(L)'
;MKAQERSSSGQRKKLNFLEELYRQRRNRFIVMSLLMLNLLISVIYGTLENPFIYTLSNIGNFFTYREAFIVWAMIAGFSIQSACLALFRLENYKQKRHFSFIVYASIALVLTAIIPALKDSFPFWHYIHLLTALFYALFLILGLLPFIRFISRENPRLSKAIRIWEYVIMGGSILSLIIFGKSGIFELWFVTSVTMFLLYLSLILYEENIVKISVELLRDEKDLNEGIEKIFVPDNPARSPSDKKFRK
;
A
#
# COMPACT_ATOMS: atom_id res chain seq x y z
N MET A 1 6.08 -11.15 47.00
CA MET A 1 5.26 -10.25 46.15
C MET A 1 6.03 -9.58 45.01
N LYS A 2 7.07 -8.76 45.24
CA LYS A 2 7.76 -8.00 44.17
C LYS A 2 8.35 -8.83 43.01
N ALA A 3 8.79 -10.07 43.23
CA ALA A 3 9.33 -10.94 42.18
C ALA A 3 8.24 -11.51 41.25
N GLN A 4 7.06 -11.80 41.79
CA GLN A 4 5.93 -12.36 41.05
C GLN A 4 5.25 -11.29 40.18
N GLU A 5 5.16 -10.05 40.67
CA GLU A 5 4.70 -8.89 39.89
C GLU A 5 5.64 -8.59 38.71
N ARG A 6 6.97 -8.63 38.93
CA ARG A 6 7.96 -8.43 37.85
C ARG A 6 7.84 -9.49 36.75
N SER A 7 7.68 -10.76 37.13
CA SER A 7 7.45 -11.87 36.20
C SER A 7 6.20 -11.66 35.32
N SER A 8 5.07 -11.29 35.95
CA SER A 8 3.81 -11.05 35.22
C SER A 8 3.89 -9.87 34.24
N SER A 9 4.65 -8.81 34.59
CA SER A 9 4.81 -7.62 33.74
C SER A 9 5.66 -7.90 32.50
N GLY A 10 6.70 -8.73 32.62
CA GLY A 10 7.58 -9.11 31.51
C GLY A 10 6.87 -10.02 30.51
N GLN A 11 6.12 -11.02 31.00
CA GLN A 11 5.32 -11.91 30.16
C GLN A 11 4.26 -11.13 29.36
N ARG A 12 3.56 -10.18 30.00
CA ARG A 12 2.55 -9.35 29.32
C ARG A 12 3.17 -8.48 28.22
N LYS A 13 4.34 -7.88 28.47
CA LYS A 13 5.08 -7.13 27.44
C LYS A 13 5.47 -8.03 26.27
N LYS A 14 6.01 -9.22 26.53
CA LYS A 14 6.39 -10.20 25.50
C LYS A 14 5.20 -10.61 24.63
N LEU A 15 4.05 -10.86 25.25
CA LEU A 15 2.80 -11.18 24.55
C LEU A 15 2.37 -10.03 23.63
N ASN A 16 2.38 -8.80 24.14
CA ASN A 16 2.02 -7.61 23.33
C ASN A 16 2.95 -7.44 22.11
N PHE A 17 4.26 -7.69 22.27
CA PHE A 17 5.21 -7.64 21.16
C PHE A 17 4.96 -8.72 20.11
N LEU A 18 4.65 -9.95 20.54
CA LEU A 18 4.28 -11.03 19.61
C LEU A 18 3.01 -10.68 18.83
N GLU A 19 1.99 -10.20 19.52
CA GLU A 19 0.72 -9.82 18.91
C GLU A 19 0.91 -8.67 17.90
N GLU A 20 1.73 -7.68 18.24
CA GLU A 20 2.15 -6.62 17.33
C GLU A 20 2.88 -7.20 16.10
N LEU A 21 3.85 -8.09 16.30
CA LEU A 21 4.62 -8.70 15.23
C LEU A 21 3.73 -9.46 14.23
N TYR A 22 2.80 -10.28 14.74
CA TYR A 22 1.82 -10.99 13.91
C TYR A 22 0.92 -10.04 13.15
N ARG A 23 0.44 -8.97 13.80
CA ARG A 23 -0.38 -7.95 13.17
C ARG A 23 0.37 -7.25 12.04
N GLN A 24 1.63 -6.88 12.24
CA GLN A 24 2.44 -6.22 11.21
C GLN A 24 2.73 -7.14 10.03
N ARG A 25 3.06 -8.42 10.25
CA ARG A 25 3.24 -9.42 9.18
C ARG A 25 1.96 -9.62 8.36
N ARG A 26 0.81 -9.75 9.02
CA ARG A 26 -0.49 -9.90 8.34
C ARG A 26 -0.83 -8.65 7.52
N ASN A 27 -0.65 -7.46 8.10
CA ASN A 27 -0.92 -6.21 7.40
C ASN A 27 -0.01 -6.03 6.18
N ARG A 28 1.29 -6.33 6.31
CA ARG A 28 2.24 -6.36 5.19
C ARG A 28 1.73 -7.26 4.07
N PHE A 29 1.37 -8.50 4.38
CA PHE A 29 0.88 -9.46 3.40
C PHE A 29 -0.37 -8.94 2.67
N ILE A 30 -1.38 -8.48 3.41
CA ILE A 30 -2.62 -7.96 2.83
C ILE A 30 -2.35 -6.76 1.91
N VAL A 31 -1.58 -5.76 2.38
CA VAL A 31 -1.27 -4.55 1.59
C VAL A 31 -0.50 -4.92 0.31
N MET A 32 0.51 -5.79 0.43
CA MET A 32 1.29 -6.25 -0.72
C MET A 32 0.43 -7.01 -1.74
N SER A 33 -0.42 -7.93 -1.28
CA SER A 33 -1.33 -8.67 -2.16
C SER A 33 -2.30 -7.75 -2.90
N LEU A 34 -2.86 -6.74 -2.21
CA LEU A 34 -3.75 -5.75 -2.83
C LEU A 34 -3.04 -4.90 -3.90
N LEU A 35 -1.80 -4.47 -3.63
CA LEU A 35 -1.00 -3.72 -4.60
C LEU A 35 -0.60 -4.58 -5.80
N MET A 36 -0.21 -5.84 -5.58
CA MET A 36 0.10 -6.79 -6.65
C MET A 36 -1.13 -7.10 -7.51
N LEU A 37 -2.30 -7.28 -6.88
CA LEU A 37 -3.57 -7.45 -7.59
C LEU A 37 -3.89 -6.22 -8.45
N ASN A 38 -3.67 -5.02 -7.92
CA ASN A 38 -3.87 -3.79 -8.67
C ASN A 38 -2.95 -3.70 -9.91
N LEU A 39 -1.67 -4.05 -9.76
CA LEU A 39 -0.72 -4.10 -10.89
C LEU A 39 -1.20 -5.05 -11.97
N LEU A 40 -1.58 -6.28 -11.58
CA LEU A 40 -2.03 -7.31 -12.51
C LEU A 40 -3.28 -6.85 -13.28
N ILE A 41 -4.30 -6.36 -12.58
CA ILE A 41 -5.55 -5.93 -13.22
C ILE A 41 -5.33 -4.66 -14.06
N SER A 42 -4.46 -3.74 -13.65
CA SER A 42 -4.12 -2.55 -14.45
C SER A 42 -3.49 -2.93 -15.78
N VAL A 43 -2.57 -3.89 -15.78
CA VAL A 43 -1.98 -4.39 -17.04
C VAL A 43 -3.05 -5.09 -17.88
N ILE A 44 -3.79 -6.04 -17.32
CA ILE A 44 -4.83 -6.78 -18.05
C ILE A 44 -5.82 -5.81 -18.70
N TYR A 45 -6.44 -4.93 -17.90
CA TYR A 45 -7.44 -3.98 -18.38
C TYR A 45 -6.85 -3.00 -19.40
N GLY A 46 -5.66 -2.47 -19.13
CA GLY A 46 -4.98 -1.53 -20.02
C GLY A 46 -4.54 -2.13 -21.36
N THR A 47 -4.45 -3.46 -21.45
CA THR A 47 -4.08 -4.17 -22.69
C THR A 47 -5.26 -4.79 -23.43
N LEU A 48 -6.50 -4.57 -22.97
CA LEU A 48 -7.70 -5.03 -23.69
C LEU A 48 -7.81 -4.39 -25.08
N GLU A 49 -7.34 -3.16 -25.21
CA GLU A 49 -7.28 -2.40 -26.45
C GLU A 49 -5.95 -1.64 -26.51
N ASN A 50 -5.64 -0.97 -27.62
CA ASN A 50 -4.38 -0.25 -27.77
C ASN A 50 -4.29 0.98 -26.82
N PRO A 51 -3.46 0.94 -25.76
CA PRO A 51 -3.38 2.02 -24.77
C PRO A 51 -2.60 3.25 -25.27
N PHE A 52 -1.91 3.15 -26.40
CA PHE A 52 -1.23 4.29 -27.02
C PHE A 52 -2.22 5.21 -27.73
N ILE A 53 -3.41 4.71 -28.08
CA ILE A 53 -4.43 5.45 -28.82
C ILE A 53 -5.60 5.84 -27.90
N TYR A 54 -6.06 4.90 -27.07
CA TYR A 54 -7.25 5.10 -26.23
C TYR A 54 -6.88 5.30 -24.76
N THR A 55 -7.56 6.22 -24.08
CA THR A 55 -7.55 6.29 -22.60
C THR A 55 -8.22 5.06 -22.01
N LEU A 56 -7.92 4.73 -20.76
CA LEU A 56 -8.58 3.65 -20.01
C LEU A 56 -10.10 3.87 -19.95
N SER A 57 -10.53 5.13 -19.88
CA SER A 57 -11.95 5.48 -19.95
C SER A 57 -12.57 5.28 -21.34
N ASN A 58 -11.82 5.53 -22.41
CA ASN A 58 -12.27 5.25 -23.78
C ASN A 58 -12.40 3.74 -24.00
N ILE A 59 -11.44 2.94 -23.51
CA ILE A 59 -11.51 1.47 -23.55
C ILE A 59 -12.81 0.98 -22.91
N GLY A 60 -13.16 1.52 -21.73
CA GLY A 60 -14.37 1.15 -21.01
C GLY A 60 -15.67 1.61 -21.69
N ASN A 61 -15.69 2.83 -22.24
CA ASN A 61 -16.92 3.44 -22.76
C ASN A 61 -17.21 3.11 -24.23
N PHE A 62 -16.20 2.97 -25.08
CA PHE A 62 -16.39 2.72 -26.52
C PHE A 62 -16.47 1.23 -26.87
N PHE A 63 -15.74 0.37 -26.15
CA PHE A 63 -15.58 -1.06 -26.49
C PHE A 63 -16.36 -1.99 -25.55
N THR A 64 -17.42 -1.48 -24.93
CA THR A 64 -18.31 -2.24 -24.00
C THR A 64 -17.62 -2.89 -22.79
N TYR A 65 -16.42 -2.44 -22.40
CA TYR A 65 -15.73 -2.91 -21.18
C TYR A 65 -16.04 -2.06 -19.94
N ARG A 66 -17.24 -1.48 -19.85
CA ARG A 66 -17.57 -0.45 -18.85
C ARG A 66 -17.53 -1.01 -17.43
N GLU A 67 -18.08 -2.19 -17.24
CA GLU A 67 -18.11 -2.88 -15.95
C GLU A 67 -16.69 -3.20 -15.49
N ALA A 68 -15.84 -3.66 -16.42
CA ALA A 68 -14.42 -3.92 -16.15
C ALA A 68 -13.68 -2.65 -15.74
N PHE A 69 -13.97 -1.50 -16.36
CA PHE A 69 -13.39 -0.21 -15.99
C PHE A 69 -13.74 0.19 -14.55
N ILE A 70 -15.01 0.03 -14.18
CA ILE A 70 -15.49 0.36 -12.82
C ILE A 70 -14.86 -0.58 -11.80
N VAL A 71 -14.82 -1.88 -12.07
CA VAL A 71 -14.18 -2.88 -11.20
C VAL A 71 -12.70 -2.58 -11.03
N TRP A 72 -11.98 -2.27 -12.12
CA TRP A 72 -10.58 -1.85 -12.06
C TRP A 72 -10.41 -0.62 -11.17
N ALA A 73 -11.22 0.43 -11.36
CA ALA A 73 -11.11 1.66 -10.59
C ALA A 73 -11.39 1.46 -9.10
N MET A 74 -12.34 0.59 -8.75
CA MET A 74 -12.59 0.20 -7.36
C MET A 74 -11.39 -0.50 -6.74
N ILE A 75 -10.79 -1.46 -7.46
CA ILE A 75 -9.61 -2.18 -6.97
C ILE A 75 -8.41 -1.25 -6.84
N ALA A 76 -8.13 -0.44 -7.86
CA ALA A 76 -7.04 0.53 -7.85
C ALA A 76 -7.20 1.55 -6.69
N GLY A 77 -8.37 2.15 -6.57
CA GLY A 77 -8.68 3.12 -5.52
C GLY A 77 -8.57 2.50 -4.12
N PHE A 78 -9.12 1.30 -3.93
CA PHE A 78 -9.07 0.61 -2.63
C PHE A 78 -7.67 0.16 -2.26
N SER A 79 -6.90 -0.39 -3.21
CA SER A 79 -5.53 -0.85 -2.99
C SER A 79 -4.59 0.31 -2.66
N ILE A 80 -4.64 1.40 -3.43
CA ILE A 80 -3.81 2.60 -3.18
C ILE A 80 -4.20 3.24 -1.85
N GLN A 81 -5.50 3.41 -1.56
CA GLN A 81 -5.95 3.93 -0.28
C GLN A 81 -5.46 3.07 0.89
N SER A 82 -5.70 1.76 0.83
CA SER A 82 -5.34 0.85 1.91
C SER A 82 -3.84 0.87 2.18
N ALA A 83 -3.02 0.87 1.12
CA ALA A 83 -1.56 0.98 1.25
C ALA A 83 -1.13 2.30 1.90
N CYS A 84 -1.61 3.45 1.39
CA CYS A 84 -1.28 4.76 1.95
C CYS A 84 -1.69 4.85 3.43
N LEU A 85 -2.92 4.46 3.78
CA LEU A 85 -3.41 4.55 5.15
C LEU A 85 -2.69 3.58 6.09
N ALA A 86 -2.31 2.39 5.61
CA ALA A 86 -1.52 1.44 6.37
C ALA A 86 -0.11 1.99 6.64
N LEU A 87 0.54 2.58 5.63
CA LEU A 87 1.83 3.24 5.77
C LEU A 87 1.78 4.46 6.70
N PHE A 88 0.72 5.27 6.63
CA PHE A 88 0.53 6.40 7.55
C PHE A 88 0.47 5.92 9.00
N ARG A 89 -0.23 4.81 9.26
CA ARG A 89 -0.31 4.21 10.60
C ARG A 89 1.02 3.61 11.04
N LEU A 90 1.70 2.89 10.14
CA LEU A 90 2.99 2.26 10.41
C LEU A 90 4.04 3.28 10.87
N GLU A 91 4.08 4.43 10.20
CA GLU A 91 5.04 5.50 10.44
C GLU A 91 4.50 6.57 11.42
N ASN A 92 3.38 6.29 12.10
CA ASN A 92 2.74 7.19 13.05
C ASN A 92 2.48 8.62 12.51
N TYR A 93 2.14 8.72 11.22
CA TYR A 93 1.87 9.98 10.54
C TYR A 93 0.47 10.53 10.89
N LYS A 94 0.42 11.54 11.76
CA LYS A 94 -0.83 12.03 12.40
C LYS A 94 -1.61 13.09 11.60
N GLN A 95 -1.26 13.36 10.34
CA GLN A 95 -1.88 14.45 9.58
C GLN A 95 -3.24 14.07 8.99
N LYS A 96 -4.31 14.45 9.70
CA LYS A 96 -5.71 14.14 9.33
C LYS A 96 -6.12 14.64 7.93
N ARG A 97 -5.62 15.80 7.51
CA ARG A 97 -5.97 16.36 6.19
C ARG A 97 -5.47 15.47 5.05
N HIS A 98 -4.24 14.98 5.16
CA HIS A 98 -3.64 14.11 4.14
C HIS A 98 -4.35 12.76 4.09
N PHE A 99 -4.80 12.25 5.24
CA PHE A 99 -5.69 11.08 5.30
C PHE A 99 -6.96 11.31 4.48
N SER A 100 -7.65 12.44 4.70
CA SER A 100 -8.87 12.77 3.95
C SER A 100 -8.61 12.90 2.45
N PHE A 101 -7.48 13.50 2.05
CA PHE A 101 -7.12 13.58 0.62
C PHE A 101 -6.95 12.21 -0.03
N ILE A 102 -6.31 11.25 0.64
CA ILE A 102 -6.20 9.89 0.09
C ILE A 102 -7.60 9.26 -0.10
N VAL A 103 -8.51 9.44 0.85
CA VAL A 103 -9.89 8.93 0.73
C VAL A 103 -10.63 9.62 -0.41
N TYR A 104 -10.54 10.94 -0.53
CA TYR A 104 -11.16 11.69 -1.62
C TYR A 104 -10.57 11.35 -2.99
N ALA A 105 -9.27 11.04 -3.07
CA ALA A 105 -8.65 10.57 -4.30
C ALA A 105 -9.33 9.26 -4.76
N SER A 106 -9.47 8.28 -3.88
CA SER A 106 -10.10 7.00 -4.24
C SER A 106 -11.57 7.14 -4.62
N ILE A 107 -12.33 8.01 -3.93
CA ILE A 107 -13.71 8.33 -4.32
C ILE A 107 -13.73 8.97 -5.71
N ALA A 108 -12.87 9.95 -5.97
CA ALA A 108 -12.79 10.63 -7.26
C ALA A 108 -12.42 9.68 -8.41
N LEU A 109 -11.53 8.70 -8.17
CA LEU A 109 -11.19 7.67 -9.15
C LEU A 109 -12.40 6.79 -9.50
N VAL A 110 -13.14 6.31 -8.50
CA VAL A 110 -14.34 5.49 -8.71
C VAL A 110 -15.43 6.30 -9.43
N LEU A 111 -15.65 7.55 -9.03
CA LEU A 111 -16.60 8.44 -9.71
C LEU A 111 -16.21 8.67 -11.17
N THR A 112 -14.91 8.87 -11.45
CA THR A 112 -14.41 8.98 -12.83
C THR A 112 -14.79 7.75 -13.64
N ALA A 113 -14.68 6.54 -13.08
CA ALA A 113 -15.02 5.33 -13.80
C ALA A 113 -16.53 5.13 -14.03
N ILE A 114 -17.36 5.55 -13.09
CA ILE A 114 -18.82 5.46 -13.19
C ILE A 114 -19.35 6.46 -14.23
N ILE A 115 -18.77 7.66 -14.28
CA ILE A 115 -19.23 8.75 -15.14
C ILE A 115 -18.77 8.51 -16.59
N PRO A 116 -19.69 8.50 -17.58
CA PRO A 116 -19.35 8.19 -18.96
C PRO A 116 -18.46 9.25 -19.59
N ALA A 117 -17.42 8.81 -20.31
CA ALA A 117 -16.45 9.67 -20.98
C ALA A 117 -16.80 9.95 -22.47
N LEU A 118 -18.07 9.84 -22.86
CA LEU A 118 -18.52 9.97 -24.25
C LEU A 118 -18.74 11.46 -24.61
N LYS A 119 -17.74 12.11 -25.20
CA LYS A 119 -17.78 13.55 -25.51
C LYS A 119 -18.92 13.94 -26.46
N ASP A 120 -19.14 13.15 -27.51
CA ASP A 120 -20.10 13.52 -28.57
C ASP A 120 -21.55 13.25 -28.15
N SER A 121 -21.80 12.20 -27.37
CA SER A 121 -23.15 11.86 -26.90
C SER A 121 -23.53 12.55 -25.59
N PHE A 122 -22.57 12.75 -24.68
CA PHE A 122 -22.80 13.26 -23.32
C PHE A 122 -21.73 14.30 -22.90
N PRO A 123 -21.69 15.49 -23.52
CA PRO A 123 -20.62 16.47 -23.32
C PRO A 123 -20.51 16.98 -21.87
N PHE A 124 -21.65 17.18 -21.20
CA PHE A 124 -21.67 17.56 -19.78
C PHE A 124 -21.02 16.49 -18.90
N TRP A 125 -21.41 15.22 -19.07
CA TRP A 125 -20.85 14.12 -18.28
C TRP A 125 -19.37 13.89 -18.59
N HIS A 126 -18.95 14.05 -19.83
CA HIS A 126 -17.53 14.02 -20.19
C HIS A 126 -16.73 15.12 -19.46
N TYR A 127 -17.27 16.33 -19.31
CA TYR A 127 -16.63 17.38 -18.52
C TYR A 127 -16.51 16.99 -17.04
N ILE A 128 -17.57 16.44 -16.43
CA ILE A 128 -17.51 15.98 -15.04
C ILE A 128 -16.50 14.83 -14.88
N HIS A 129 -16.45 13.89 -15.82
CA HIS A 129 -15.46 12.81 -15.85
C HIS A 129 -14.01 13.35 -15.83
N LEU A 130 -13.71 14.34 -16.66
CA LEU A 130 -12.40 14.98 -16.69
C LEU A 130 -12.08 15.69 -15.36
N LEU A 131 -13.08 16.35 -14.77
CA LEU A 131 -12.92 17.04 -13.49
C LEU A 131 -12.65 16.07 -12.35
N THR A 132 -13.35 14.94 -12.28
CA THR A 132 -13.11 13.91 -11.26
C THR A 132 -11.75 13.23 -11.46
N ALA A 133 -11.31 13.02 -12.70
CA ALA A 133 -9.98 12.49 -12.99
C ALA A 133 -8.87 13.46 -12.51
N LEU A 134 -9.06 14.76 -12.73
CA LEU A 134 -8.17 15.80 -12.22
C LEU A 134 -8.15 15.83 -10.69
N PHE A 135 -9.32 15.75 -10.04
CA PHE A 135 -9.39 15.71 -8.58
C PHE A 135 -8.75 14.46 -7.98
N TYR A 136 -8.85 13.30 -8.65
CA TYR A 136 -8.11 12.11 -8.25
C TYR A 136 -6.60 12.40 -8.19
N ALA A 137 -6.01 12.90 -9.28
CA ALA A 137 -4.59 13.22 -9.33
C ALA A 137 -4.19 14.27 -8.29
N LEU A 138 -4.98 15.36 -8.17
CA LEU A 138 -4.72 16.44 -7.22
C LEU A 138 -4.74 15.94 -5.77
N PHE A 139 -5.79 15.24 -5.36
CA PHE A 139 -5.91 14.75 -4.00
C PHE A 139 -4.88 13.67 -3.69
N LEU A 140 -4.54 12.82 -4.66
CA LEU A 140 -3.47 11.85 -4.47
C LEU A 140 -2.13 12.54 -4.21
N ILE A 141 -1.77 13.57 -4.99
CA ILE A 141 -0.55 14.36 -4.78
C ILE A 141 -0.57 15.06 -3.41
N LEU A 142 -1.68 15.75 -3.07
CA LEU A 142 -1.81 16.47 -1.80
C LEU A 142 -1.79 15.54 -0.58
N GLY A 143 -2.27 14.30 -0.71
CA GLY A 143 -2.22 13.30 0.34
C GLY A 143 -0.85 12.63 0.45
N LEU A 144 -0.30 12.19 -0.68
CA LEU A 144 0.85 11.30 -0.72
C LEU A 144 2.19 12.07 -0.68
N LEU A 145 2.33 13.18 -1.40
CA LEU A 145 3.62 13.90 -1.49
C LEU A 145 4.11 14.43 -0.13
N PRO A 146 3.27 15.05 0.73
CA PRO A 146 3.71 15.46 2.06
C PRO A 146 4.13 14.29 2.94
N PHE A 147 3.46 13.13 2.81
CA PHE A 147 3.83 11.91 3.52
C PHE A 147 5.19 11.37 3.03
N ILE A 148 5.40 11.28 1.72
CA ILE A 148 6.68 10.86 1.15
C ILE A 148 7.83 11.74 1.64
N ARG A 149 7.63 13.07 1.65
CA ARG A 149 8.61 14.01 2.18
C ARG A 149 8.88 13.82 3.67
N PHE A 150 7.87 13.47 4.45
CA PHE A 150 8.03 13.09 5.86
C PHE A 150 8.90 11.84 5.98
N ILE A 151 8.60 10.76 5.24
CA ILE A 151 9.42 9.53 5.24
C ILE A 151 10.87 9.81 4.83
N SER A 152 11.08 10.63 3.80
CA SER A 152 12.43 11.01 3.37
C SER A 152 13.22 11.78 4.43
N ARG A 153 12.57 12.49 5.35
CA ARG A 153 13.23 13.22 6.44
C ARG A 153 13.55 12.31 7.61
N GLU A 154 12.57 11.49 8.02
CA GLU A 154 12.73 10.54 9.15
C GLU A 154 13.66 9.37 8.79
N ASN A 155 13.75 9.02 7.50
CA ASN A 155 14.58 7.93 7.01
C ASN A 155 15.54 8.43 5.90
N PRO A 156 16.65 9.12 6.24
CA PRO A 156 17.60 9.65 5.26
C PRO A 156 18.14 8.60 4.28
N ARG A 157 18.26 7.34 4.74
CA ARG A 157 18.66 6.18 3.91
C ARG A 157 17.75 5.95 2.70
N LEU A 158 16.46 6.27 2.82
CA LEU A 158 15.47 6.11 1.74
C LEU A 158 15.36 7.35 0.85
N SER A 159 15.92 8.48 1.27
CA SER A 159 15.70 9.78 0.60
C SER A 159 16.09 9.78 -0.88
N LYS A 160 17.21 9.12 -1.24
CA LYS A 160 17.65 9.02 -2.63
C LYS A 160 16.69 8.16 -3.46
N ALA A 161 16.30 6.99 -2.95
CA ALA A 161 15.36 6.10 -3.64
C ALA A 161 14.00 6.76 -3.82
N ILE A 162 13.49 7.44 -2.78
CA ILE A 162 12.26 8.22 -2.82
C ILE A 162 12.32 9.29 -3.92
N ARG A 163 13.40 10.09 -3.99
CA ARG A 163 13.56 11.11 -5.02
C ARG A 163 13.59 10.53 -6.44
N ILE A 164 14.25 9.38 -6.63
CA ILE A 164 14.24 8.67 -7.92
C ILE A 164 12.81 8.29 -8.29
N TRP A 165 12.04 7.72 -7.36
CA TRP A 165 10.64 7.37 -7.61
C TRP A 165 9.75 8.59 -7.88
N GLU A 166 9.95 9.70 -7.17
CA GLU A 166 9.26 10.97 -7.47
C GLU A 166 9.53 11.41 -8.91
N TYR A 167 10.78 11.33 -9.39
CA TYR A 167 11.12 11.63 -10.79
C TYR A 167 10.55 10.62 -11.79
N VAL A 168 10.54 9.33 -11.47
CA VAL A 168 9.94 8.30 -12.33
C VAL A 168 8.44 8.53 -12.49
N ILE A 169 7.73 8.80 -11.39
CA ILE A 169 6.29 9.05 -11.39
C ILE A 169 6.01 10.37 -12.11
N MET A 170 6.57 11.49 -11.65
CA MET A 170 6.24 12.81 -12.21
C MET A 170 6.84 13.01 -13.60
N GLY A 171 8.14 12.74 -13.75
CA GLY A 171 8.85 12.91 -15.01
C GLY A 171 8.33 11.96 -16.08
N GLY A 172 8.09 10.69 -15.75
CA GLY A 172 7.51 9.74 -16.71
C GLY A 172 6.04 10.04 -17.04
N SER A 173 5.25 10.56 -16.09
CA SER A 173 3.88 11.02 -16.39
C SER A 173 3.86 12.25 -17.29
N ILE A 174 4.73 13.23 -17.05
CA ILE A 174 4.87 14.41 -17.92
C ILE A 174 5.35 14.00 -19.30
N LEU A 175 6.37 13.13 -19.38
CA LEU A 175 6.94 12.67 -20.64
C LEU A 175 5.92 11.87 -21.46
N SER A 176 5.20 10.94 -20.84
CA SER A 176 4.13 10.18 -21.51
C SER A 176 3.00 11.09 -21.98
N LEU A 177 2.63 12.11 -21.20
CA LEU A 177 1.65 13.10 -21.61
C LEU A 177 2.12 13.95 -22.80
N ILE A 178 3.41 14.30 -22.88
CA ILE A 178 3.97 15.07 -24.01
C ILE A 178 4.03 14.22 -25.29
N ILE A 179 4.47 12.96 -25.18
CA ILE A 179 4.69 12.08 -26.34
C ILE A 179 3.37 11.49 -26.87
N PHE A 180 2.51 11.02 -25.96
CA PHE A 180 1.31 10.24 -26.29
C PHE A 180 0.01 10.98 -25.99
N GLY A 181 0.06 12.22 -25.49
CA GLY A 181 -1.13 12.97 -25.10
C GLY A 181 -1.89 12.32 -23.95
N LYS A 182 -3.19 12.63 -23.85
CA LYS A 182 -4.12 11.98 -22.91
C LYS A 182 -4.48 10.59 -23.44
N SER A 183 -3.64 9.61 -23.15
CA SER A 183 -3.75 8.23 -23.61
C SER A 183 -3.72 7.25 -22.43
N GLY A 184 -4.09 6.00 -22.69
CA GLY A 184 -4.09 4.93 -21.69
C GLY A 184 -2.68 4.64 -21.19
N ILE A 185 -1.64 4.80 -22.01
CA ILE A 185 -0.26 4.60 -21.57
C ILE A 185 0.18 5.63 -20.53
N PHE A 186 -0.29 6.88 -20.63
CA PHE A 186 -0.07 7.90 -19.59
C PHE A 186 -0.76 7.49 -18.28
N GLU A 187 -2.02 7.08 -18.35
CA GLU A 187 -2.80 6.66 -17.18
C GLU A 187 -2.23 5.41 -16.52
N LEU A 188 -1.84 4.41 -17.33
CA LEU A 188 -1.16 3.19 -16.89
C LEU A 188 0.20 3.48 -16.28
N TRP A 189 1.00 4.37 -16.88
CA TRP A 189 2.28 4.77 -16.31
C TRP A 189 2.08 5.36 -14.92
N PHE A 190 1.16 6.31 -14.77
CA PHE A 190 0.88 6.96 -13.50
C PHE A 190 0.43 5.95 -12.43
N VAL A 191 -0.60 5.15 -12.73
CA VAL A 191 -1.14 4.17 -11.75
C VAL A 191 -0.13 3.08 -11.42
N THR A 192 0.58 2.54 -12.41
CA THR A 192 1.56 1.46 -12.22
C THR A 192 2.77 1.96 -11.44
N SER A 193 3.33 3.12 -11.79
CA SER A 193 4.50 3.68 -11.09
C SER A 193 4.18 4.06 -9.64
N VAL A 194 3.02 4.66 -9.37
CA VAL A 194 2.55 4.91 -7.99
C VAL A 194 2.38 3.61 -7.22
N THR A 195 1.74 2.60 -7.82
CA THR A 195 1.51 1.31 -7.16
C THR A 195 2.81 0.57 -6.86
N MET A 196 3.75 0.55 -7.81
CA MET A 196 5.09 -0.01 -7.63
C MET A 196 5.87 0.72 -6.54
N PHE A 197 5.78 2.05 -6.49
CA PHE A 197 6.42 2.84 -5.44
C PHE A 197 5.83 2.56 -4.05
N LEU A 198 4.51 2.45 -3.94
CA LEU A 198 3.84 2.08 -2.69
C LEU A 198 4.20 0.65 -2.27
N LEU A 199 4.36 -0.27 -3.23
CA LEU A 199 4.82 -1.63 -2.96
C LEU A 199 6.26 -1.63 -2.43
N TYR A 200 7.14 -0.85 -3.06
CA TYR A 200 8.52 -0.65 -2.60
C TYR A 200 8.57 -0.09 -1.18
N LEU A 201 7.84 1.00 -0.88
CA LEU A 201 7.77 1.57 0.47
C LEU A 201 7.20 0.57 1.48
N SER A 202 6.15 -0.16 1.11
CA SER A 202 5.57 -1.19 1.97
C SER A 202 6.57 -2.30 2.29
N LEU A 203 7.36 -2.75 1.31
CA LEU A 203 8.38 -3.75 1.55
C LEU A 203 9.40 -3.28 2.59
N ILE A 204 9.97 -2.10 2.38
CA ILE A 204 11.06 -1.61 3.20
C ILE A 204 10.58 -1.22 4.61
N LEU A 205 9.48 -0.47 4.72
CA LEU A 205 9.03 0.06 6.01
C LEU A 205 8.45 -1.04 6.91
N TYR A 206 7.67 -1.99 6.35
CA TYR A 206 7.20 -3.11 7.16
C TYR A 206 8.34 -4.02 7.59
N GLU A 207 9.32 -4.29 6.71
CA GLU A 207 10.48 -5.10 7.06
C GLU A 207 11.29 -4.46 8.19
N GLU A 208 11.56 -3.16 8.09
CA GLU A 208 12.25 -2.43 9.15
C GLU A 208 11.50 -2.49 10.48
N ASN A 209 10.18 -2.29 10.47
CA ASN A 209 9.36 -2.34 11.67
C ASN A 209 9.33 -3.75 12.30
N ILE A 210 9.15 -4.79 11.48
CA ILE A 210 9.15 -6.20 11.90
C ILE A 210 10.51 -6.58 12.50
N VAL A 211 11.62 -6.17 11.88
CA VAL A 211 12.98 -6.43 12.40
C VAL A 211 13.19 -5.73 13.73
N LYS A 212 12.81 -4.45 13.87
CA LYS A 212 12.91 -3.72 15.14
C LYS A 212 12.15 -4.42 16.28
N ILE A 213 10.91 -4.85 16.03
CA ILE A 213 10.11 -5.59 17.01
C ILE A 213 10.77 -6.94 17.35
N SER A 214 11.28 -7.65 16.35
CA SER A 214 11.91 -8.96 16.54
C SER A 214 13.20 -8.87 17.37
N VAL A 215 14.03 -7.83 17.13
CA VAL A 215 15.25 -7.59 17.90
C VAL A 215 14.93 -7.25 19.35
N GLU A 216 13.94 -6.40 19.61
CA GLU A 216 13.53 -6.07 20.99
C GLU A 216 13.00 -7.30 21.74
N LEU A 217 12.28 -8.19 21.03
CA LEU A 217 11.75 -9.43 21.59
C LEU A 217 12.84 -10.44 21.99
N LEU A 218 13.97 -10.44 21.27
CA LEU A 218 15.10 -11.35 21.46
C LEU A 218 16.21 -10.78 22.36
N ARG A 219 16.10 -9.52 22.78
CA ARG A 219 17.15 -8.80 23.53
C ARG A 219 17.60 -9.51 24.81
N ASP A 220 16.67 -10.16 25.49
CA ASP A 220 16.90 -10.83 26.78
C ASP A 220 17.13 -12.35 26.65
N GLU A 221 17.08 -12.91 25.43
CA GLU A 221 17.29 -14.34 25.21
C GLU A 221 18.79 -14.65 25.11
N LYS A 222 19.27 -15.62 25.90
CA LYS A 222 20.68 -16.02 25.90
C LYS A 222 21.06 -16.89 24.70
N ASP A 223 20.10 -17.65 24.20
CA ASP A 223 20.23 -18.44 22.97
C ASP A 223 19.22 -17.93 21.94
N LEU A 224 19.76 -17.36 20.86
CA LEU A 224 18.97 -16.82 19.75
C LEU A 224 18.18 -17.92 19.04
N ASN A 225 18.68 -19.15 18.97
CA ASN A 225 17.99 -20.25 18.33
C ASN A 225 16.72 -20.63 19.10
N GLU A 226 16.82 -20.76 20.43
CA GLU A 226 15.66 -20.99 21.29
C GLU A 226 14.68 -19.81 21.24
N GLY A 227 15.19 -18.57 21.23
CA GLY A 227 14.38 -17.37 21.12
C GLY A 227 13.58 -17.31 19.81
N ILE A 228 14.23 -17.65 18.69
CA ILE A 228 13.61 -17.74 17.36
C ILE A 228 12.56 -18.86 17.35
N GLU A 229 12.87 -20.04 17.86
CA GLU A 229 11.93 -21.17 17.89
C GLU A 229 10.64 -20.81 18.64
N LYS A 230 10.74 -20.11 19.78
CA LYS A 230 9.57 -19.62 20.55
C LYS A 230 8.68 -18.63 19.76
N ILE A 231 9.23 -17.91 18.79
CA ILE A 231 8.48 -16.96 17.96
C ILE A 231 7.67 -17.69 16.88
N PHE A 232 8.24 -18.75 16.30
CA PHE A 232 7.66 -19.48 15.16
C PHE A 232 6.88 -20.73 15.57
N VAL A 233 7.18 -21.30 16.73
CA VAL A 233 6.53 -22.46 17.33
C VAL A 233 6.05 -22.04 18.72
N PRO A 234 4.86 -21.41 18.85
CA PRO A 234 4.29 -21.16 20.16
C PRO A 234 4.17 -22.50 20.88
N ASP A 235 4.71 -22.59 22.11
CA ASP A 235 4.76 -23.82 22.90
C ASP A 235 3.42 -24.56 22.81
N ASN A 236 3.44 -25.75 22.22
CA ASN A 236 2.28 -26.63 22.22
C ASN A 236 1.97 -26.91 23.71
N PRO A 237 0.78 -26.54 24.23
CA PRO A 237 0.45 -26.73 25.65
C PRO A 237 0.52 -28.19 26.11
N ALA A 238 0.66 -29.14 25.17
CA ALA A 238 0.89 -30.56 25.45
C ALA A 238 2.30 -30.88 26.02
N ARG A 239 3.31 -30.02 25.90
CA ARG A 239 4.65 -30.28 26.48
C ARG A 239 4.74 -29.75 27.91
N SER A 240 4.05 -30.46 28.80
CA SER A 240 4.24 -30.35 30.25
C SER A 240 5.72 -30.63 30.62
N PRO A 241 6.29 -29.98 31.65
CA PRO A 241 7.61 -30.30 32.20
C PRO A 241 7.78 -31.77 32.62
N SER A 242 6.69 -32.53 32.72
CA SER A 242 6.71 -33.98 32.97
C SER A 242 7.40 -34.79 31.88
N ASP A 243 7.48 -34.29 30.64
CA ASP A 243 8.08 -35.05 29.53
C ASP A 243 9.62 -35.11 29.58
N LYS A 244 10.27 -34.25 30.39
CA LYS A 244 11.72 -34.33 30.62
C LYS A 244 12.12 -35.43 31.60
N LYS A 245 11.19 -36.13 32.26
CA LYS A 245 11.51 -37.23 33.20
C LYS A 245 11.74 -38.59 32.54
N PHE A 246 11.47 -38.75 31.25
CA PHE A 246 11.58 -40.05 30.57
C PHE A 246 12.80 -40.20 29.64
N ARG A 247 13.78 -39.29 29.72
CA ARG A 247 15.07 -39.46 29.04
C ARG A 247 16.19 -39.57 30.08
N LYS A 248 16.31 -40.75 30.67
CA LYS A 248 17.54 -41.27 31.28
C LYS A 248 17.79 -42.65 30.71
#